data_AF-A0A416CT02-F1
#
_entry.id   AF-A0A416CT02-F1
#
_cell.length_a   1.000
_cell.length_b   1.000
_cell.length_c   1.000
_cell.angle_alpha   90.00
_cell.angle_beta   90.00
_cell.angle_gamma   90.00
#
_symmetry.space_group_name_H-M   'P 1'
#
loop_
_entity.id
_entity.type
_entity.pdbx_description
1 polymer ?
#
loop_
_entity_poly.entity_id
_entity_poly.type
_entity_poly.pdbx_seq_one_letter_code
_entity_poly.pdbx_strand_id
1 'polypeptide(L)'
;MSGNADKINLKQVTLVAITSVKLYETVRAMQYSMRGIEFGDVVLLSDKRPFYLPKTIRHEAIQHLGNVDDYSHFCVYELVDHIKTDYALIVHHDGFVVNPRAWRTEFLEYDYIGSPWPLPKDSVRYRDPSGNIVRVGNGVSLRSRKILELPSVEKLPWEKTDSGDHNEDCYLCCKERPLLEEKGIRFAPLEVAVYFGREHGIPENEGIEPFLFHQWRGENQKYPRFVNIPEKVVQKLKRK
;
A
#
# COMPACT_ATOMS: atom_id res chain seq x y z
N MET A 1 1.94 -21.23 -24.53
CA MET A 1 0.87 -20.26 -24.78
C MET A 1 -0.28 -20.58 -23.85
N SER A 2 -0.29 -20.02 -22.63
CA SER A 2 -1.42 -20.12 -21.71
C SER A 2 -2.21 -18.83 -21.84
N GLY A 3 -3.44 -18.95 -22.32
CA GLY A 3 -4.32 -17.86 -22.73
C GLY A 3 -4.49 -16.76 -21.68
N ASN A 4 -4.82 -15.57 -22.18
CA ASN A 4 -5.44 -14.50 -21.43
C ASN A 4 -6.60 -15.09 -20.61
N ALA A 5 -6.35 -15.40 -19.33
CA ALA A 5 -7.42 -15.28 -18.37
C ALA A 5 -7.80 -13.80 -18.36
N ASP A 6 -9.09 -13.48 -18.52
CA ASP A 6 -9.57 -12.11 -18.55
C ASP A 6 -8.99 -11.34 -17.36
N LYS A 7 -8.12 -10.37 -17.65
CA LYS A 7 -7.53 -9.53 -16.63
C LYS A 7 -8.64 -8.69 -16.03
N ILE A 8 -8.57 -8.48 -14.72
CA ILE A 8 -9.45 -7.52 -14.06
C ILE A 8 -9.07 -6.13 -14.57
N ASN A 9 -10.06 -5.41 -15.07
CA ASN A 9 -9.86 -4.08 -15.62
C ASN A 9 -10.11 -3.04 -14.52
N LEU A 10 -9.07 -2.34 -14.08
CA LEU A 10 -9.09 -1.32 -13.02
C LEU A 10 -8.57 0.01 -13.57
N LYS A 11 -9.22 0.53 -14.62
CA LYS A 11 -8.80 1.78 -15.29
C LYS A 11 -8.92 3.02 -14.41
N GLN A 12 -9.73 2.95 -13.37
CA GLN A 12 -9.87 3.96 -12.32
C GLN A 12 -8.79 3.87 -11.22
N VAL A 13 -7.86 2.92 -11.30
CA VAL A 13 -6.81 2.73 -10.28
C VAL A 13 -5.42 2.94 -10.88
N THR A 14 -4.62 3.76 -10.20
CA THR A 14 -3.18 3.91 -10.41
C THR A 14 -2.46 2.94 -9.47
N LEU A 15 -1.69 2.00 -10.00
CA LEU A 15 -0.76 1.23 -9.19
C LEU A 15 0.49 2.08 -8.94
N VAL A 16 0.80 2.38 -7.68
CA VAL A 16 1.92 3.25 -7.31
C VAL A 16 2.84 2.57 -6.31
N ALA A 17 4.14 2.74 -6.50
CA ALA A 17 5.15 2.45 -5.49
C ALA A 17 6.03 3.68 -5.29
N ILE A 18 6.38 3.96 -4.03
CA ILE A 18 7.17 5.12 -3.62
C ILE A 18 8.39 4.58 -2.87
N THR A 19 9.60 4.84 -3.36
CA THR A 19 10.79 4.34 -2.68
C THR A 19 12.09 5.03 -3.10
N SER A 20 13.02 5.14 -2.15
CA SER A 20 14.44 5.42 -2.41
C SER A 20 15.36 4.23 -2.09
N VAL A 21 14.78 3.08 -1.71
CA VAL A 21 15.48 1.84 -1.33
C VAL A 21 14.88 0.63 -2.03
N LYS A 22 15.62 -0.50 -2.10
CA LYS A 22 15.09 -1.78 -2.62
C LYS A 22 14.34 -1.64 -3.96
N LEU A 23 14.90 -0.83 -4.87
CA LEU A 23 14.29 -0.50 -6.16
C LEU A 23 14.00 -1.77 -6.98
N TYR A 24 14.92 -2.75 -6.93
CA TYR A 24 14.74 -4.00 -7.66
C TYR A 24 13.53 -4.77 -7.15
N GLU A 25 13.45 -5.00 -5.85
CA GLU A 25 12.36 -5.72 -5.20
C GLU A 25 11.02 -5.01 -5.42
N THR A 26 11.01 -3.68 -5.33
CA THR A 26 9.82 -2.84 -5.59
C THR A 26 9.33 -3.00 -7.02
N VAL A 27 10.21 -2.88 -8.02
CA VAL A 27 9.83 -3.07 -9.43
C VAL A 27 9.29 -4.48 -9.67
N ARG A 28 9.89 -5.51 -9.05
CA ARG A 28 9.38 -6.89 -9.15
C ARG A 28 8.00 -7.05 -8.51
N ALA A 29 7.75 -6.43 -7.36
CA ALA A 29 6.46 -6.41 -6.69
C ALA A 29 5.38 -5.74 -7.54
N MET A 30 5.69 -4.60 -8.18
CA MET A 30 4.79 -3.94 -9.12
C MET A 30 4.49 -4.84 -10.33
N GLN A 31 5.51 -5.40 -10.99
CA GLN A 31 5.32 -6.32 -12.12
C GLN A 31 4.46 -7.53 -11.73
N TYR A 32 4.67 -8.08 -10.53
CA TYR A 32 3.91 -9.21 -10.03
C TYR A 32 2.42 -8.85 -9.85
N SER A 33 2.15 -7.64 -9.33
CA SER A 33 0.81 -7.11 -9.11
C SER A 33 0.02 -6.92 -10.40
N MET A 34 0.70 -6.67 -11.52
CA MET A 34 0.09 -6.46 -12.83
C MET A 34 -0.30 -7.74 -13.58
N ARG A 35 0.05 -8.94 -13.08
CA ARG A 35 -0.10 -10.18 -13.89
C ARG A 35 -1.54 -10.58 -14.19
N GLY A 36 -2.49 -10.21 -13.33
CA GLY A 36 -3.92 -10.48 -13.51
C GLY A 36 -4.80 -9.23 -13.59
N ILE A 37 -4.18 -8.05 -13.67
CA ILE A 37 -4.87 -6.75 -13.55
C ILE A 37 -4.36 -5.81 -14.60
N GLU A 38 -5.27 -5.07 -15.22
CA GLU A 38 -4.99 -3.96 -16.10
C GLU A 38 -5.36 -2.65 -15.40
N PHE A 39 -4.34 -1.96 -14.89
CA PHE A 39 -4.49 -0.65 -14.24
C PHE A 39 -4.67 0.47 -15.27
N GLY A 40 -5.24 1.60 -14.83
CA GLY A 40 -5.31 2.83 -15.62
C GLY A 40 -3.95 3.46 -15.83
N ASP A 41 -3.12 3.41 -14.80
CA ASP A 41 -1.76 3.92 -14.79
C ASP A 41 -0.89 3.11 -13.82
N VAL A 42 0.42 3.10 -14.06
CA VAL A 42 1.39 2.40 -13.20
C VAL A 42 2.65 3.22 -13.06
N VAL A 43 2.95 3.65 -11.83
CA VAL A 43 4.04 4.60 -11.55
C VAL A 43 4.98 4.13 -10.45
N LEU A 44 6.27 4.24 -10.73
CA LEU A 44 7.32 4.22 -9.73
C LEU A 44 7.75 5.66 -9.41
N LEU A 45 7.56 6.07 -8.16
CA LEU A 45 8.04 7.33 -7.61
C LEU A 45 9.34 7.07 -6.86
N SER A 46 10.46 7.53 -7.42
CA SER A 46 11.78 7.31 -6.82
C SER A 46 12.80 8.36 -7.22
N ASP A 47 13.79 8.61 -6.36
CA ASP A 47 14.91 9.52 -6.61
C ASP A 47 15.74 9.10 -7.84
N LYS A 48 15.77 7.80 -8.16
CA LYS A 48 16.51 7.24 -9.28
C LYS A 48 15.64 6.35 -10.14
N ARG A 49 15.79 6.48 -11.46
CA ARG A 49 15.18 5.57 -12.43
C ARG A 49 16.00 4.29 -12.58
N PRO A 50 15.44 3.09 -12.30
CA PRO A 50 16.14 1.85 -12.58
C PRO A 50 16.28 1.60 -14.09
N PHE A 51 17.47 1.21 -14.57
CA PHE A 51 17.69 0.93 -16.00
C PHE A 51 16.85 -0.25 -16.52
N TYR A 52 16.47 -1.17 -15.63
CA TYR A 52 15.62 -2.34 -15.91
C TYR A 52 14.13 -2.06 -15.76
N LEU A 53 13.72 -0.81 -15.54
CA LEU A 53 12.31 -0.46 -15.39
C LEU A 53 11.53 -0.77 -16.68
N PRO A 54 10.48 -1.61 -16.64
CA PRO A 54 9.67 -1.90 -17.81
C PRO A 54 8.99 -0.64 -18.35
N LYS A 55 8.84 -0.53 -19.68
CA LYS A 55 8.13 0.59 -20.32
C LYS A 55 6.67 0.73 -19.91
N THR A 56 6.07 -0.34 -19.39
CA THR A 56 4.70 -0.35 -18.87
C THR A 56 4.57 0.32 -17.50
N ILE A 57 5.68 0.71 -16.87
CA ILE A 57 5.71 1.44 -15.60
C ILE A 57 6.38 2.78 -15.88
N ARG A 58 5.64 3.89 -15.72
CA ARG A 58 6.26 5.22 -15.78
C ARG A 58 7.10 5.45 -14.53
N HIS A 59 8.14 6.26 -14.69
CA HIS A 59 8.93 6.74 -13.57
C HIS A 59 8.76 8.24 -13.47
N GLU A 60 8.56 8.73 -12.26
CA GLU A 60 8.68 10.15 -11.94
C GLU A 60 9.70 10.32 -10.81
N ALA A 61 10.62 11.25 -11.03
CA ALA A 61 11.64 11.57 -10.07
C ALA A 61 11.03 12.38 -8.92
N ILE A 62 11.26 11.92 -7.70
CA ILE A 62 10.90 12.62 -6.46
C ILE A 62 12.17 12.93 -5.67
N GLN A 63 12.06 13.73 -4.62
CA GLN A 63 13.17 13.92 -3.69
C GLN A 63 13.55 12.60 -3.02
N HIS A 64 14.82 12.47 -2.64
CA HIS A 64 15.29 11.29 -1.92
C HIS A 64 14.63 11.23 -0.54
N LEU A 65 13.98 10.09 -0.25
CA LEU A 65 13.33 9.81 1.03
C LEU A 65 14.35 9.11 1.93
N GLY A 66 14.86 9.83 2.93
CA GLY A 66 15.92 9.36 3.82
C GLY A 66 15.40 8.48 4.96
N ASN A 67 14.14 8.62 5.33
CA ASN A 67 13.53 7.89 6.45
C ASN A 67 12.01 7.68 6.24
N VAL A 68 11.38 7.03 7.22
CA VAL A 68 9.93 6.75 7.20
C VAL A 68 9.10 8.04 7.29
N ASP A 69 9.52 9.01 8.09
CA ASP A 69 8.80 10.29 8.23
C ASP A 69 8.77 11.04 6.89
N ASP A 70 9.87 11.05 6.12
CA ASP A 70 9.91 11.64 4.77
C ASP A 70 8.91 10.94 3.84
N TYR A 71 8.86 9.59 3.89
CA TYR A 71 7.92 8.79 3.10
C TYR A 71 6.47 9.07 3.50
N SER A 72 6.18 9.12 4.80
CA SER A 72 4.84 9.32 5.31
C SER A 72 4.34 10.73 5.03
N HIS A 73 5.19 11.75 5.16
CA HIS A 73 4.88 13.11 4.74
C HIS A 73 4.55 13.17 3.25
N PHE A 74 5.39 12.57 2.39
CA PHE A 74 5.15 12.50 0.95
C PHE A 74 3.80 11.84 0.63
N CYS A 75 3.48 10.73 1.31
CA CYS A 75 2.20 10.04 1.14
C CYS A 75 0.98 10.89 1.49
N VAL A 76 1.09 11.77 2.48
CA VAL A 76 -0.02 12.60 2.98
C VAL A 76 -0.21 13.85 2.12
N TYR A 77 0.86 14.50 1.69
CA TYR A 77 0.77 15.85 1.11
C TYR A 77 1.12 15.94 -0.38
N GLU A 78 1.93 15.02 -0.90
CA GLU A 78 2.52 15.15 -2.26
C GLU A 78 2.05 14.04 -3.21
N LEU A 79 1.71 12.85 -2.69
CA LEU A 79 1.35 11.68 -3.51
C LEU A 79 0.27 11.99 -4.54
N VAL A 80 -0.72 12.82 -4.19
CA VAL A 80 -1.88 13.11 -5.04
C VAL A 80 -1.52 13.77 -6.37
N ASP A 81 -0.45 14.55 -6.41
CA ASP A 81 0.04 15.24 -7.60
C ASP A 81 0.58 14.26 -8.65
N HIS A 82 0.88 13.03 -8.22
CA HIS A 82 1.39 11.97 -9.05
C HIS A 82 0.33 10.95 -9.47
N ILE A 83 -0.92 11.08 -9.01
CA ILE A 83 -2.00 10.12 -9.31
C ILE A 83 -2.88 10.64 -10.43
N LYS A 84 -3.11 9.80 -11.45
CA LYS A 84 -3.86 10.17 -12.68
C LYS A 84 -5.28 9.60 -12.75
N THR A 85 -5.71 8.91 -11.71
CA THR A 85 -6.98 8.18 -11.66
C THR A 85 -7.71 8.43 -10.34
N ASP A 86 -8.92 7.90 -10.22
CA ASP A 86 -9.78 8.10 -9.05
C ASP A 86 -9.24 7.44 -7.76
N TYR A 87 -8.42 6.39 -7.91
CA TYR A 87 -7.81 5.68 -6.79
C TYR A 87 -6.31 5.45 -7.01
N ALA A 88 -5.57 5.37 -5.91
CA ALA A 88 -4.19 4.91 -5.85
C ALA A 88 -4.11 3.61 -5.05
N LEU A 89 -3.57 2.56 -5.66
CA LEU A 89 -3.18 1.34 -4.96
C LEU A 89 -1.68 1.41 -4.68
N ILE A 90 -1.33 1.65 -3.42
CA ILE A 90 0.04 1.74 -2.94
C ILE A 90 0.57 0.33 -2.67
N VAL A 91 1.70 -0.01 -3.28
CA VAL A 91 2.43 -1.26 -3.04
C VAL A 91 3.87 -0.98 -2.65
N HIS A 92 4.43 -1.86 -1.83
CA HIS A 92 5.81 -1.83 -1.36
C HIS A 92 6.59 -3.04 -1.87
N HIS A 93 7.89 -3.06 -1.60
CA HIS A 93 8.73 -4.23 -1.93
C HIS A 93 8.30 -5.51 -1.18
N ASP A 94 7.62 -5.36 -0.05
CA ASP A 94 7.17 -6.41 0.86
C ASP A 94 5.66 -6.40 1.13
N GLY A 95 4.89 -5.64 0.36
CA GLY A 95 3.45 -5.79 0.33
C GLY A 95 2.86 -5.37 -1.00
N PHE A 96 2.24 -6.32 -1.67
CA PHE A 96 1.81 -6.19 -3.05
C PHE A 96 0.71 -7.21 -3.38
N VAL A 97 0.10 -7.07 -4.55
CA VAL A 97 -1.02 -7.93 -4.96
C VAL A 97 -0.55 -9.35 -5.19
N VAL A 98 -1.17 -10.31 -4.52
CA VAL A 98 -0.83 -11.73 -4.62
C VAL A 98 -1.92 -12.60 -5.22
N ASN A 99 -3.19 -12.22 -5.00
CA ASN A 99 -4.35 -12.94 -5.49
C ASN A 99 -5.25 -11.99 -6.29
N PRO A 100 -4.94 -11.68 -7.57
CA PRO A 100 -5.74 -10.76 -8.37
C PRO A 100 -7.25 -11.06 -8.36
N ARG A 101 -7.61 -12.35 -8.46
CA ARG A 101 -9.02 -12.81 -8.47
C ARG A 101 -9.78 -12.60 -7.17
N ALA A 102 -9.09 -12.29 -6.06
CA ALA A 102 -9.73 -11.93 -4.80
C ALA A 102 -10.11 -10.44 -4.75
N TRP A 103 -9.84 -9.67 -5.82
CA TRP A 103 -10.37 -8.31 -5.94
C TRP A 103 -11.89 -8.30 -5.81
N ARG A 104 -12.41 -7.33 -5.06
CA ARG A 104 -13.83 -7.08 -4.92
C ARG A 104 -14.14 -5.65 -5.34
N THR A 105 -15.20 -5.46 -6.12
CA THR A 105 -15.61 -4.14 -6.58
C THR A 105 -15.99 -3.22 -5.41
N GLU A 106 -16.48 -3.79 -4.31
CA GLU A 106 -16.83 -3.07 -3.08
C GLU A 106 -15.64 -2.31 -2.46
N PHE A 107 -14.39 -2.67 -2.77
CA PHE A 107 -13.21 -1.93 -2.28
C PHE A 107 -13.21 -0.47 -2.75
N LEU A 108 -13.87 -0.18 -3.88
CA LEU A 108 -14.01 1.16 -4.45
C LEU A 108 -15.19 1.95 -3.86
N GLU A 109 -15.88 1.42 -2.85
CA GLU A 109 -16.91 2.16 -2.11
C GLU A 109 -16.34 2.94 -0.93
N TYR A 110 -15.03 2.79 -0.68
CA TYR A 110 -14.29 3.35 0.43
C TYR A 110 -13.15 4.24 -0.07
N ASP A 111 -12.92 5.32 0.67
CA ASP A 111 -11.84 6.25 0.41
C ASP A 111 -10.49 5.75 0.94
N TYR A 112 -10.51 4.85 1.94
CA TYR A 112 -9.31 4.20 2.44
C TYR A 112 -9.60 2.75 2.81
N ILE A 113 -8.80 1.82 2.28
CA ILE A 113 -8.75 0.43 2.74
C ILE A 113 -7.30 -0.04 2.79
N GLY A 114 -6.92 -0.57 3.96
CA GLY A 114 -5.64 -1.21 4.21
C GLY A 114 -5.85 -2.61 4.80
N SER A 115 -4.75 -3.30 5.12
CA SER A 115 -4.84 -4.56 5.87
C SER A 115 -5.40 -4.32 7.29
N PRO A 116 -6.10 -5.30 7.88
CA PRO A 116 -6.51 -5.22 9.27
C PRO A 116 -5.34 -5.16 10.25
N TRP A 117 -5.48 -4.35 11.30
CA TRP A 117 -4.58 -4.35 12.45
C TRP A 117 -5.06 -5.33 13.53
N PRO A 118 -4.13 -5.96 14.27
CA PRO A 118 -4.49 -6.69 15.48
C PRO A 118 -5.03 -5.74 16.56
N LEU A 119 -5.74 -6.30 17.54
CA LEU A 119 -6.13 -5.51 18.71
C LEU A 119 -4.87 -4.92 19.40
N PRO A 120 -4.89 -3.62 19.74
CA PRO A 120 -3.75 -3.00 20.40
C PRO A 120 -3.51 -3.63 21.77
N LYS A 121 -2.23 -3.82 22.12
CA LYS A 121 -1.81 -4.36 23.42
C LYS A 121 -1.59 -3.28 24.48
N ASP A 122 -1.72 -2.03 24.08
CA ASP A 122 -1.54 -0.84 24.91
C ASP A 122 -2.74 0.10 24.76
N SER A 123 -2.71 1.19 25.51
CA SER A 123 -3.79 2.19 25.56
C SER A 123 -3.67 3.28 24.50
N VAL A 124 -2.67 3.23 23.61
CA VAL A 124 -2.31 4.36 22.74
C VAL A 124 -2.45 4.03 21.26
N ARG A 125 -1.95 2.87 20.83
CA ARG A 125 -1.94 2.49 19.41
C ARG A 125 -3.33 2.16 18.89
N TYR A 126 -3.51 2.41 17.59
CA TYR A 126 -4.71 2.06 16.83
C TYR A 126 -5.98 2.60 17.46
N ARG A 127 -5.95 3.87 17.87
CA ARG A 127 -7.10 4.56 18.44
C ARG A 127 -7.26 5.94 17.84
N ASP A 128 -8.50 6.33 17.61
CA ASP A 128 -8.82 7.71 17.26
C ASP A 128 -8.72 8.63 18.52
N PRO A 129 -8.80 9.97 18.36
CA PRO A 129 -8.79 10.90 19.49
C PRO A 129 -9.92 10.71 20.51
N SER A 130 -10.98 9.99 20.17
CA SER A 130 -12.08 9.64 21.10
C SER A 130 -11.79 8.35 21.87
N GLY A 131 -10.67 7.68 21.60
CA GLY A 131 -10.25 6.42 22.22
C GLY A 131 -10.86 5.17 21.57
N ASN A 132 -11.61 5.30 20.48
CA ASN A 132 -12.19 4.16 19.79
C ASN A 132 -11.11 3.34 19.10
N ILE A 133 -11.22 2.01 19.15
CA ILE A 133 -10.24 1.15 18.47
C ILE A 133 -10.46 1.19 16.97
N VAL A 134 -9.40 1.55 16.23
CA VAL A 134 -9.32 1.47 14.78
C VAL A 134 -8.70 0.13 14.40
N ARG A 135 -9.37 -0.63 13.53
CA ARG A 135 -8.93 -1.98 13.13
C ARG A 135 -8.43 -2.07 11.70
N VAL A 136 -8.43 -0.98 10.94
CA VAL A 136 -8.06 -0.95 9.53
C VAL A 136 -7.12 0.23 9.27
N GLY A 137 -5.96 -0.08 8.72
CA GLY A 137 -4.94 0.86 8.31
C GLY A 137 -3.71 0.12 7.84
N ASN A 138 -2.94 0.70 6.92
CA ASN A 138 -1.70 0.12 6.42
C ASN A 138 -1.07 1.03 5.37
N GLY A 139 0.26 1.11 5.29
CA GLY A 139 0.93 1.76 4.15
C GLY A 139 0.58 1.12 2.80
N VAL A 140 0.42 -0.21 2.73
CA VAL A 140 -0.06 -0.93 1.55
C VAL A 140 -1.59 -0.87 1.52
N SER A 141 -2.11 0.07 0.74
CA SER A 141 -3.50 0.49 0.81
C SER A 141 -4.05 0.95 -0.54
N LEU A 142 -5.36 0.89 -0.67
CA LEU A 142 -6.10 1.57 -1.72
C LEU A 142 -6.68 2.86 -1.11
N ARG A 143 -6.39 4.00 -1.76
CA ARG A 143 -6.82 5.32 -1.33
C ARG A 143 -7.54 6.01 -2.48
N SER A 144 -8.70 6.60 -2.23
CA SER A 144 -9.35 7.45 -3.22
C SER A 144 -8.56 8.75 -3.38
N ARG A 145 -8.75 9.40 -4.52
CA ARG A 145 -8.21 10.74 -4.75
C ARG A 145 -8.70 11.72 -3.67
N LYS A 146 -9.95 11.58 -3.22
CA LYS A 146 -10.55 12.44 -2.20
C LYS A 146 -9.72 12.46 -0.91
N ILE A 147 -9.34 11.29 -0.36
CA ILE A 147 -8.53 11.27 0.87
C ILE A 147 -7.08 11.71 0.64
N LEU A 148 -6.55 11.55 -0.57
CA LEU A 148 -5.21 12.02 -0.92
C LEU A 148 -5.14 13.56 -1.03
N GLU A 149 -6.23 14.23 -1.42
CA GLU A 149 -6.29 15.69 -1.53
C GLU A 149 -6.59 16.37 -0.18
N LEU A 150 -7.39 15.71 0.66
CA LEU A 150 -8.00 16.34 1.82
C LEU A 150 -6.99 16.93 2.83
N PRO A 151 -5.86 16.27 3.17
CA PRO A 151 -4.90 16.82 4.11
C PRO A 151 -4.36 18.19 3.68
N SER A 152 -4.06 18.36 2.40
CA SER A 152 -3.59 19.64 1.85
C SER A 152 -4.70 20.69 1.75
N VAL A 153 -5.92 20.29 1.41
CA VAL A 153 -7.09 21.19 1.32
C VAL A 153 -7.49 21.75 2.68
N GLU A 154 -7.56 20.87 3.70
CA GLU A 154 -7.89 21.24 5.08
C GLU A 154 -6.69 21.80 5.84
N LYS A 155 -5.50 21.80 5.24
CA LYS A 155 -4.23 22.28 5.81
C LYS A 155 -3.92 21.60 7.14
N LEU A 156 -4.07 20.27 7.17
CA LEU A 156 -3.83 19.48 8.37
C LEU A 156 -2.36 19.61 8.78
N PRO A 157 -2.06 19.86 10.07
CA PRO A 157 -0.70 20.05 10.52
C PRO A 157 0.05 18.72 10.50
N TRP A 158 1.28 18.73 9.99
CA TRP A 158 2.12 17.54 10.08
C TRP A 158 2.62 17.36 11.51
N GLU A 159 2.09 16.34 12.19
CA GLU A 159 2.32 16.10 13.60
C GLU A 159 2.46 14.61 13.88
N LYS A 160 3.12 14.30 14.99
CA LYS A 160 3.18 12.94 15.51
C LYS A 160 1.78 12.43 15.83
N THR A 161 1.61 11.14 15.63
CA THR A 161 0.50 10.35 16.16
C THR A 161 0.62 10.24 17.68
N ASP A 162 -0.46 9.82 18.34
CA ASP A 162 -0.45 9.63 19.79
C ASP A 162 0.56 8.56 20.24
N SER A 163 0.90 7.61 19.35
CA SER A 163 1.98 6.62 19.58
C SER A 163 3.39 7.17 19.39
N GLY A 164 3.53 8.45 19.01
CA GLY A 164 4.79 9.17 18.89
C GLY A 164 5.53 8.95 17.57
N ASP A 165 4.90 8.28 16.61
CA ASP A 165 5.41 8.04 15.26
C ASP A 165 4.78 9.00 14.23
N HIS A 166 5.32 9.03 13.02
CA HIS A 166 4.78 9.80 11.90
C HIS A 166 4.22 8.90 10.80
N ASN A 167 3.78 7.68 11.14
CA ASN A 167 3.29 6.77 10.12
C ASN A 167 2.01 7.34 9.49
N GLU A 168 1.97 7.41 8.17
CA GLU A 168 0.89 8.07 7.43
C GLU A 168 -0.46 7.36 7.61
N ASP A 169 -0.43 6.04 7.76
CA ASP A 169 -1.63 5.24 7.97
C ASP A 169 -2.21 5.46 9.36
N CYS A 170 -1.40 5.54 10.41
CA CYS A 170 -1.84 5.96 11.73
C CYS A 170 -2.30 7.42 11.74
N TYR A 171 -1.61 8.32 11.04
CA TYR A 171 -2.00 9.72 10.94
C TYR A 171 -3.40 9.86 10.31
N LEU A 172 -3.62 9.24 9.15
CA LEU A 172 -4.91 9.30 8.44
C LEU A 172 -6.01 8.48 9.13
N CYS A 173 -5.75 7.21 9.46
CA CYS A 173 -6.79 6.29 9.93
C CYS A 173 -7.09 6.40 11.42
N CYS A 174 -6.22 7.01 12.21
CA CYS A 174 -6.41 7.17 13.65
C CYS A 174 -6.53 8.65 14.02
N LYS A 175 -5.45 9.42 13.90
CA LYS A 175 -5.37 10.80 14.42
C LYS A 175 -6.38 11.72 13.73
N GLU A 176 -6.34 11.80 12.41
CA GLU A 176 -7.18 12.71 11.62
C GLU A 176 -8.55 12.09 11.26
N ARG A 177 -8.79 10.83 11.64
CA ARG A 177 -10.01 10.09 11.26
C ARG A 177 -11.30 10.85 11.53
N PRO A 178 -11.55 11.45 12.71
CA PRO A 178 -12.83 12.13 12.97
C PRO A 178 -13.10 13.28 11.99
N LEU A 179 -12.07 14.08 11.70
CA LEU A 179 -12.18 15.18 10.75
C LEU A 179 -12.37 14.67 9.33
N LEU A 180 -11.61 13.64 8.93
CA LEU A 180 -11.76 13.04 7.61
C LEU A 180 -13.18 12.47 7.42
N GLU A 181 -13.72 11.76 8.41
CA GLU A 181 -15.11 11.25 8.40
C GLU A 181 -16.14 12.39 8.36
N GLU A 182 -15.93 13.48 9.11
CA GLU A 182 -16.77 14.69 9.03
C GLU A 182 -16.79 15.29 7.62
N LYS A 183 -15.66 15.23 6.90
CA LYS A 183 -15.52 15.65 5.50
C LYS A 183 -15.99 14.58 4.51
N GLY A 184 -16.62 13.52 5.03
CA GLY A 184 -17.26 12.45 4.26
C GLY A 184 -16.29 11.44 3.68
N ILE A 185 -15.11 11.25 4.26
CA ILE A 185 -14.22 10.11 3.96
C ILE A 185 -14.84 8.84 4.53
N ARG A 186 -14.88 7.78 3.73
CA ARG A 186 -15.32 6.45 4.16
C ARG A 186 -14.14 5.52 4.33
N PHE A 187 -13.79 5.19 5.57
CA PHE A 187 -12.83 4.12 5.85
C PHE A 187 -13.52 2.76 5.75
N ALA A 188 -12.86 1.79 5.12
CA ALA A 188 -13.38 0.43 5.04
C ALA A 188 -13.50 -0.20 6.44
N PRO A 189 -14.60 -0.92 6.72
CA PRO A 189 -14.75 -1.62 7.97
C PRO A 189 -13.94 -2.94 7.93
N LEU A 190 -13.75 -3.54 9.10
CA LEU A 190 -12.89 -4.73 9.28
C LEU A 190 -13.33 -5.90 8.39
N GLU A 191 -14.64 -6.16 8.32
CA GLU A 191 -15.25 -7.24 7.56
C GLU A 191 -14.99 -7.15 6.04
N VAL A 192 -14.69 -5.97 5.52
CA VAL A 192 -14.25 -5.78 4.13
C VAL A 192 -12.72 -5.89 4.04
N ALA A 193 -12.01 -5.27 4.98
CA ALA A 193 -10.55 -5.21 4.99
C ALA A 193 -9.88 -6.59 5.06
N VAL A 194 -10.48 -7.58 5.74
CA VAL A 194 -9.94 -8.96 5.81
C VAL A 194 -9.80 -9.63 4.44
N TYR A 195 -10.62 -9.24 3.46
CA TYR A 195 -10.52 -9.73 2.08
C TYR A 195 -9.59 -8.90 1.21
N PHE A 196 -9.34 -7.64 1.59
CA PHE A 196 -8.42 -6.77 0.88
C PHE A 196 -6.97 -7.15 1.16
N GLY A 197 -6.58 -7.21 2.43
CA GLY A 197 -5.18 -7.33 2.80
C GLY A 197 -4.93 -8.13 4.07
N ARG A 198 -3.71 -8.66 4.20
CA ARG A 198 -3.23 -9.26 5.45
C ARG A 198 -1.79 -8.86 5.72
N GLU A 199 -1.55 -8.26 6.89
CA GLU A 199 -0.21 -8.13 7.47
C GLU A 199 0.01 -9.09 8.64
N HIS A 200 -0.97 -9.13 9.54
CA HIS A 200 -0.99 -10.03 10.69
C HIS A 200 -2.11 -11.06 10.54
N GLY A 201 -1.85 -12.29 10.98
CA GLY A 201 -2.92 -13.25 11.24
C GLY A 201 -3.73 -12.79 12.45
N ILE A 202 -5.03 -12.67 12.28
CA ILE A 202 -6.01 -12.34 13.31
C ILE A 202 -7.18 -13.33 13.18
N PRO A 203 -7.99 -13.56 14.24
CA PRO A 203 -9.12 -14.48 14.16
C PRO A 203 -10.06 -14.18 12.98
N GLU A 204 -10.25 -12.91 12.64
CA GLU A 204 -11.18 -12.47 11.59
C GLU A 204 -10.68 -12.75 10.16
N ASN A 205 -9.40 -13.04 9.96
CA ASN A 205 -8.83 -13.35 8.65
C ASN A 205 -8.30 -14.78 8.49
N GLU A 206 -8.61 -15.65 9.44
CA GLU A 206 -8.25 -17.06 9.38
C GLU A 206 -8.92 -17.75 8.19
N GLY A 207 -8.12 -18.46 7.38
CA GLY A 207 -8.59 -19.17 6.19
C GLY A 207 -8.98 -18.28 5.00
N ILE A 208 -8.80 -16.97 5.09
CA ILE A 208 -9.05 -16.04 3.99
C ILE A 208 -7.78 -15.89 3.14
N GLU A 209 -7.91 -16.03 1.82
CA GLU A 209 -6.90 -15.59 0.86
C GLU A 209 -7.17 -14.13 0.44
N PRO A 210 -6.43 -13.15 0.98
CA PRO A 210 -6.67 -11.74 0.68
C PRO A 210 -6.17 -11.38 -0.72
N PHE A 211 -6.67 -10.28 -1.27
CA PHE A 211 -6.21 -9.71 -2.54
C PHE A 211 -4.72 -9.37 -2.54
N LEU A 212 -4.23 -8.71 -1.49
CA LEU A 212 -2.84 -8.37 -1.28
C LEU A 212 -2.34 -8.78 0.11
N PHE A 213 -1.04 -8.64 0.34
CA PHE A 213 -0.44 -8.85 1.66
C PHE A 213 0.54 -7.74 1.98
N HIS A 214 0.98 -7.68 3.23
CA HIS A 214 2.14 -6.91 3.66
C HIS A 214 2.94 -7.74 4.66
N GLN A 215 4.27 -7.75 4.56
CA GLN A 215 5.19 -8.55 5.38
C GLN A 215 5.01 -10.08 5.26
N TRP A 216 6.12 -10.82 5.24
CA TRP A 216 6.12 -12.29 5.18
C TRP A 216 5.97 -12.93 6.57
N ARG A 217 4.86 -12.67 7.24
CA ARG A 217 4.53 -13.24 8.57
C ARG A 217 3.42 -14.29 8.46
N GLY A 218 3.47 -15.32 9.31
CA GLY A 218 2.44 -16.37 9.34
C GLY A 218 2.16 -16.95 7.96
N GLU A 219 0.89 -16.99 7.56
CA GLU A 219 0.45 -17.50 6.26
C GLU A 219 1.02 -16.72 5.05
N ASN A 220 1.45 -15.47 5.22
CA ASN A 220 2.04 -14.68 4.14
C ASN A 220 3.43 -15.20 3.72
N GLN A 221 4.08 -16.07 4.50
CA GLN A 221 5.39 -16.64 4.18
C GLN A 221 5.43 -17.42 2.86
N LYS A 222 4.27 -17.89 2.39
CA LYS A 222 4.14 -18.59 1.09
C LYS A 222 4.29 -17.66 -0.11
N TYR A 223 4.10 -16.36 0.06
CA TYR A 223 4.14 -15.43 -1.06
C TYR A 223 5.58 -15.15 -1.50
N PRO A 224 5.81 -14.84 -2.80
CA PRO A 224 7.15 -14.65 -3.31
C PRO A 224 7.93 -13.56 -2.59
N ARG A 225 9.22 -13.79 -2.38
CA ARG A 225 10.17 -12.81 -1.84
C ARG A 225 11.20 -12.49 -2.90
N PHE A 226 11.09 -11.32 -3.50
CA PHE A 226 12.08 -10.85 -4.47
C PHE A 226 13.34 -10.41 -3.73
N VAL A 227 14.49 -10.75 -4.30
CA VAL A 227 15.79 -10.37 -3.77
C VAL A 227 16.69 -10.01 -4.95
N ASN A 228 17.36 -8.87 -4.85
CA ASN A 228 18.44 -8.54 -5.76
C ASN A 228 19.68 -9.35 -5.37
N ILE A 229 19.91 -10.49 -6.03
CA ILE A 229 21.10 -11.30 -5.77
C ILE A 229 22.24 -10.70 -6.59
N PRO A 230 23.32 -10.19 -5.96
CA PRO A 230 24.47 -9.69 -6.70
C PRO A 230 25.05 -10.80 -7.59
N GLU A 231 25.41 -10.49 -8.83
CA GLU A 231 25.91 -11.47 -9.81
C GLU A 231 27.06 -12.36 -9.27
N LYS A 232 27.91 -11.81 -8.40
CA LYS A 232 29.01 -12.53 -7.74
C LYS A 232 28.55 -13.70 -6.88
N VAL A 233 27.36 -13.63 -6.29
CA VAL A 233 26.78 -14.70 -5.46
C VAL A 233 26.18 -15.80 -6.34
N VAL A 234 25.54 -15.42 -7.46
CA VAL A 234 24.98 -16.38 -8.45
C VAL A 234 26.08 -17.24 -9.07
N GLN A 235 27.23 -16.65 -9.42
CA GLN A 235 28.37 -17.40 -9.96
C GLN A 235 28.95 -18.41 -8.95
N LYS A 236 28.88 -18.13 -7.65
CA LYS A 236 29.35 -19.05 -6.60
C LYS A 236 28.38 -20.21 -6.37
N LEU A 237 27.08 -20.00 -6.60
CA LEU A 237 26.04 -21.04 -6.54
C LEU A 237 26.04 -21.94 -7.78
N LYS A 238 26.46 -21.43 -8.96
CA LYS A 238 26.61 -22.22 -10.20
C LYS A 238 27.90 -23.04 -10.28
N ARG A 239 28.83 -22.84 -9.33
CA ARG A 239 30.14 -23.52 -9.25
C ARG A 239 30.17 -24.62 -8.17
N LYS A 240 29.03 -24.92 -7.55
CA LYS A 240 28.79 -26.11 -6.73
C LYS A 240 27.85 -27.03 -7.48
#